data_AF-A0A7C4XFZ6-F1
#
_entry.id   AF-A0A7C4XFZ6-F1
#
_cell.length_a   1.000
_cell.length_b   1.000
_cell.length_c   1.000
_cell.angle_alpha   90.00
_cell.angle_beta   90.00
_cell.angle_gamma   90.00
#
_symmetry.space_group_name_H-M   'P 1'
#
loop_
_entity.id
_entity.type
_entity.pdbx_description
1 polymer ?
#
loop_
_entity_poly.entity_id
_entity_poly.type
_entity_poly.pdbx_seq_one_letter_code
_entity_poly.pdbx_strand_id
1 'polypeptide(L)'
;MSAWWKDFSRWLEDASKVLSKEAGDLTMKGKLKLEIFELKRRLQEHYKELGMEVFEQLERGGGDIKKNDFLKGMIRKIKRIKKEIKDKETEYKKIGGEGKMKGG
;
A
#
# COMPACT_ATOMS: atom_id res chain seq x y z
N MET A 1 -8.95 -8.18 -11.82
CA MET A 1 -8.31 -7.39 -10.74
C MET A 1 -6.91 -7.01 -11.18
N SER A 2 -6.47 -5.77 -10.94
CA SER A 2 -5.12 -5.30 -11.27
C SER A 2 -4.05 -6.10 -10.52
N ALA A 3 -2.85 -6.21 -11.09
CA ALA A 3 -1.72 -6.95 -10.49
C ALA A 3 -1.45 -6.51 -9.04
N TRP A 4 -1.53 -5.19 -8.80
CA TRP A 4 -1.39 -4.61 -7.46
C TRP A 4 -2.40 -5.15 -6.43
N TRP A 5 -3.65 -5.38 -6.81
CA TRP A 5 -4.65 -5.93 -5.89
C TRP A 5 -4.38 -7.41 -5.58
N LYS A 6 -3.90 -8.18 -6.56
CA LYS A 6 -3.47 -9.57 -6.32
C LYS A 6 -2.31 -9.63 -5.34
N ASP A 7 -1.32 -8.75 -5.51
CA ASP A 7 -0.18 -8.64 -4.60
C ASP A 7 -0.62 -8.27 -3.18
N PHE A 8 -1.65 -7.40 -3.06
CA PHE A 8 -2.26 -7.05 -1.78
C PHE A 8 -2.96 -8.22 -1.10
N SER A 9 -3.87 -8.91 -1.80
CA SER A 9 -4.60 -10.05 -1.23
C SER A 9 -3.65 -11.15 -0.78
N ARG A 10 -2.61 -11.42 -1.58
CA ARG A 10 -1.57 -12.38 -1.24
C ARG A 10 -0.79 -11.98 0.01
N TRP A 11 -0.36 -10.72 0.08
CA TRP A 11 0.32 -10.20 1.27
C TRP A 11 -0.55 -10.28 2.53
N LEU A 12 -1.86 -9.98 2.42
CA LEU A 12 -2.80 -10.07 3.54
C LEU A 12 -2.99 -11.50 4.04
N GLU A 13 -3.11 -12.46 3.12
CA GLU A 13 -3.21 -13.89 3.46
C GLU A 13 -1.95 -14.37 4.17
N ASP A 14 -0.77 -14.01 3.67
CA ASP A 14 0.52 -14.35 4.27
C ASP A 14 0.65 -13.73 5.67
N ALA A 15 0.29 -12.46 5.83
CA ALA A 15 0.27 -11.76 7.12
C ALA A 15 -0.72 -12.41 8.11
N SER A 16 -1.87 -12.89 7.63
CA SER A 16 -2.86 -13.56 8.48
C SER A 16 -2.36 -14.89 9.05
N LYS A 17 -1.56 -15.64 8.29
CA LYS A 17 -0.99 -16.93 8.72
C LYS A 17 0.08 -16.77 9.79
N VAL A 18 0.79 -15.64 9.83
CA VAL A 18 1.88 -15.39 10.80
C VAL A 18 1.34 -14.94 12.17
N LEU A 19 0.21 -14.25 12.20
CA LEU A 19 -0.42 -13.75 13.43
C LEU A 19 -0.91 -14.85 14.38
N SER A 20 -1.19 -16.06 13.92
CA SER A 20 -1.75 -17.13 14.76
C SER A 20 -0.76 -17.76 15.74
N LYS A 21 0.54 -17.42 15.68
CA LYS A 21 1.58 -18.13 16.44
C LYS A 21 2.06 -17.47 17.74
N GLU A 22 1.85 -16.16 17.98
CA GLU A 22 2.38 -15.47 19.18
C GLU A 22 1.42 -14.39 19.70
N ALA A 23 0.84 -14.59 20.89
CA ALA A 23 -0.26 -13.77 21.44
C ALA A 23 0.13 -12.33 21.88
N GLY A 24 1.39 -12.09 22.27
CA GLY A 24 1.86 -10.76 22.69
C GLY A 24 2.19 -9.82 21.52
N ASP A 25 2.69 -10.41 20.44
CA ASP A 25 3.06 -9.73 19.19
C ASP A 25 1.86 -9.39 18.30
N LEU A 26 0.71 -9.98 18.63
CA LEU A 26 -0.54 -9.94 17.89
C LEU A 26 -1.17 -8.54 17.86
N THR A 27 -1.03 -7.75 18.93
CA THR A 27 -1.59 -6.39 19.00
C THR A 27 -0.82 -5.40 18.13
N MET A 28 0.53 -5.44 18.16
CA MET A 28 1.36 -4.53 17.36
C MET A 28 1.33 -4.92 15.88
N LYS A 29 1.44 -6.21 15.56
CA LYS A 29 1.27 -6.71 14.18
C LYS A 29 -0.15 -6.47 13.67
N GLY A 30 -1.18 -6.62 14.51
CA GLY A 30 -2.57 -6.32 14.17
C GLY A 30 -2.78 -4.86 13.80
N LYS A 31 -2.23 -3.93 14.61
CA LYS A 31 -2.25 -2.49 14.32
C LYS A 31 -1.55 -2.16 13.00
N LEU A 32 -0.36 -2.70 12.77
CA LEU A 32 0.37 -2.49 11.50
C LEU A 32 -0.39 -3.05 10.30
N LYS A 33 -1.06 -4.21 10.45
CA LYS A 33 -1.89 -4.78 9.37
C LYS A 33 -3.04 -3.85 9.01
N LEU A 34 -3.71 -3.24 10.00
CA LEU A 34 -4.76 -2.25 9.79
C LEU A 34 -4.22 -0.97 9.14
N GLU A 35 -3.08 -0.44 9.61
CA GLU A 35 -2.45 0.74 9.00
C GLU A 35 -2.10 0.49 7.53
N ILE A 36 -1.51 -0.66 7.20
CA ILE A 36 -1.18 -1.03 5.82
C ILE A 36 -2.44 -1.20 4.97
N PHE A 37 -3.50 -1.79 5.54
CA PHE A 37 -4.79 -1.92 4.88
C PHE A 37 -5.37 -0.54 4.52
N GLU A 38 -5.39 0.39 5.47
CA GLU A 38 -5.89 1.75 5.26
C GLU A 38 -5.05 2.51 4.21
N LEU A 39 -3.73 2.41 4.28
CA LEU A 39 -2.83 3.03 3.29
C LEU A 39 -3.08 2.48 1.88
N LYS A 40 -3.29 1.17 1.75
CA LYS A 40 -3.61 0.54 0.46
C LYS A 40 -5.00 0.94 -0.05
N ARG A 41 -5.99 1.06 0.83
CA ARG A 41 -7.32 1.59 0.50
C ARG A 41 -7.23 3.02 -0.04
N ARG A 42 -6.48 3.89 0.63
CA ARG A 42 -6.24 5.28 0.19
C ARG A 42 -5.46 5.34 -1.13
N LEU A 43 -4.50 4.44 -1.33
CA LEU A 43 -3.78 4.33 -2.61
C LEU A 43 -4.73 4.00 -3.76
N GLN A 44 -5.71 3.11 -3.53
CA GLN A 44 -6.74 2.79 -4.52
C GLN A 44 -7.63 4.00 -4.83
N GLU A 45 -8.04 4.76 -3.82
CA GLU A 45 -8.81 6.00 -4.00
C GLU A 45 -8.05 6.99 -4.88
N HIS A 46 -6.77 7.24 -4.61
CA HIS A 46 -5.96 8.13 -5.45
C HIS A 46 -5.75 7.60 -6.87
N TYR A 47 -5.68 6.29 -7.07
CA TYR A 47 -5.66 5.72 -8.42
C TYR A 47 -6.98 5.92 -9.15
N LYS A 48 -8.11 5.77 -8.46
CA LYS A 48 -9.43 6.04 -9.03
C LYS A 48 -9.55 7.51 -9.42
N GLU A 49 -9.21 8.42 -8.51
CA GLU A 49 -9.20 9.87 -8.78
C GLU A 49 -8.31 10.20 -9.98
N LEU A 50 -7.10 9.63 -10.05
CA LEU A 50 -6.17 9.88 -11.15
C LEU A 50 -6.76 9.40 -12.48
N GLY A 51 -7.38 8.21 -12.47
CA GLY A 51 -8.02 7.64 -13.65
C GLY A 51 -9.21 8.48 -14.14
N MET A 52 -10.04 8.99 -13.22
CA MET A 52 -11.17 9.87 -13.56
C MET A 52 -10.68 11.16 -14.21
N GLU A 53 -9.68 11.83 -13.61
CA GLU A 53 -9.13 13.07 -14.17
C GLU A 53 -8.49 12.88 -15.55
N VAL A 54 -7.71 11.80 -15.73
CA VAL A 54 -7.11 11.47 -17.03
C VAL A 54 -8.21 11.17 -18.06
N PHE A 55 -9.23 10.41 -17.67
CA PHE A 55 -10.35 10.09 -18.55
C PHE A 55 -11.09 11.35 -18.99
N GLU A 56 -11.46 12.24 -18.05
CA GLU A 56 -12.11 13.51 -18.37
C GLU A 56 -11.25 14.40 -19.30
N GLN A 57 -9.94 14.45 -19.10
CA GLN A 57 -9.05 15.20 -19.98
C GLN A 57 -8.99 14.64 -21.39
N LEU A 58 -9.01 13.30 -21.53
CA LEU A 58 -9.04 12.64 -22.82
C LEU A 58 -10.37 12.91 -23.53
N GLU A 59 -11.50 12.86 -22.82
CA GLU A 59 -12.82 13.20 -23.38
C GLU A 59 -12.91 14.66 -23.85
N ARG A 60 -12.26 15.59 -23.13
CA ARG A 60 -12.24 17.03 -23.50
C ARG A 60 -11.27 17.37 -24.65
N GLY A 61 -10.73 16.37 -25.34
CA GLY A 61 -9.85 16.58 -26.51
C GLY A 61 -8.36 16.41 -26.24
N GLY A 62 -7.99 15.76 -25.13
CA GLY A 62 -6.63 15.21 -24.95
C GLY A 62 -5.53 16.25 -24.86
N GLY A 63 -5.67 17.22 -23.95
CA GLY A 63 -4.58 18.13 -23.60
C GLY A 63 -3.32 17.40 -23.12
N ASP A 64 -2.19 18.10 -23.03
CA ASP A 64 -0.94 17.50 -22.58
C ASP A 64 -1.00 17.12 -21.09
N ILE A 65 -1.37 15.87 -20.82
CA ILE A 65 -1.45 15.22 -19.50
C ILE A 65 -0.18 15.46 -18.70
N LYS A 66 1.00 15.50 -19.36
CA LYS A 66 2.29 15.70 -18.69
C LYS A 66 2.45 17.11 -18.15
N LYS A 67 1.71 18.09 -18.67
CA LYS A 67 1.75 19.48 -18.20
C LYS A 67 0.75 19.76 -17.08
N ASN A 68 -0.23 18.89 -16.86
CA ASN A 68 -1.22 19.10 -15.81
C ASN A 68 -0.61 18.97 -14.40
N ASP A 69 -0.57 20.07 -13.66
CA ASP A 69 0.03 20.13 -12.32
C ASP A 69 -0.77 19.39 -11.25
N PHE A 70 -2.09 19.29 -11.41
CA PHE A 70 -2.94 18.48 -10.55
C PHE A 70 -2.58 17.00 -10.68
N LEU A 71 -2.46 16.48 -11.90
CA LEU A 71 -2.02 15.10 -12.16
C LEU A 71 -0.61 14.83 -11.61
N LYS A 72 0.34 15.76 -11.78
CA LYS A 72 1.67 15.65 -11.15
C LYS A 72 1.58 15.60 -9.63
N GLY A 73 0.69 16.39 -9.03
CA GLY A 73 0.37 16.37 -7.60
C GLY A 73 -0.11 14.99 -7.14
N MET A 74 -1.06 14.41 -7.86
CA MET A 74 -1.59 13.08 -7.56
C MET A 74 -0.53 11.99 -7.68
N ILE A 75 0.30 12.03 -8.73
CA ILE A 75 1.42 11.10 -8.89
C ILE A 75 2.39 11.19 -7.69
N ARG A 76 2.69 12.40 -7.19
CA ARG A 76 3.51 12.57 -5.99
C ARG A 76 2.87 11.96 -4.74
N LYS A 77 1.56 12.16 -4.54
CA LYS A 77 0.80 11.55 -3.42
C LYS A 77 0.84 10.02 -3.51
N ILE A 78 0.59 9.45 -4.69
CA ILE A 78 0.66 8.00 -4.95
C ILE A 78 2.06 7.46 -4.63
N LYS A 79 3.13 8.12 -5.08
CA LYS A 79 4.52 7.73 -4.76
C LYS A 79 4.79 7.74 -3.26
N ARG A 80 4.30 8.76 -2.54
CA ARG A 80 4.45 8.87 -1.09
C ARG A 80 3.75 7.73 -0.36
N ILE A 81 2.48 7.46 -0.67
CA ILE A 81 1.72 6.37 -0.03
C ILE A 81 2.35 5.01 -0.34
N LYS A 82 2.84 4.78 -1.57
CA LYS A 82 3.57 3.55 -1.91
C LYS A 82 4.81 3.35 -1.05
N LYS A 83 5.57 4.42 -0.79
CA LYS A 83 6.74 4.36 0.09
C LYS A 83 6.30 4.01 1.52
N GLU A 84 5.28 4.68 2.03
CA GLU A 84 4.75 4.46 3.38
C GLU A 84 4.26 3.02 3.59
N ILE A 85 3.54 2.46 2.62
CA ILE A 85 3.14 1.04 2.61
C ILE A 85 4.38 0.14 2.73
N LYS A 86 5.41 0.38 1.91
CA LYS A 86 6.63 -0.44 1.90
C LYS A 86 7.39 -0.36 3.23
N ASP A 87 7.46 0.84 3.81
CA ASP A 87 8.11 1.07 5.10
C ASP A 87 7.36 0.30 6.21
N LYS A 88 6.03 0.37 6.23
CA LYS A 88 5.17 -0.36 7.18
C LYS A 88 5.18 -1.88 6.98
N GLU A 89 5.21 -2.36 5.73
CA GLU A 89 5.38 -3.78 5.42
C GLU A 89 6.74 -4.31 5.90
N THR A 90 7.78 -3.48 5.85
CA THR A 90 9.11 -3.80 6.36
C THR A 90 9.09 -3.87 7.88
N GLU A 91 8.44 -2.91 8.55
CA GLU A 91 8.21 -2.91 10.00
C GLU A 91 7.48 -4.19 10.44
N TYR A 92 6.38 -4.53 9.76
CA TYR A 92 5.60 -5.74 10.01
C TYR A 92 6.44 -7.02 9.92
N LYS A 93 7.34 -7.11 8.93
CA LYS A 93 8.24 -8.27 8.76
C LYS A 93 9.28 -8.39 9.88
N LYS A 94 9.81 -7.26 10.39
CA LYS A 94 10.83 -7.26 11.45
C LYS A 94 10.28 -7.86 12.74
N ILE A 95 9.05 -7.50 13.10
CA ILE A 95 8.37 -8.06 14.29
C ILE A 95 8.17 -9.58 14.14
N GLY A 96 8.11 -10.13 12.92
CA GLY A 96 8.08 -11.59 12.70
C GLY A 96 9.45 -12.29 12.60
N GLY A 97 10.55 -11.54 12.56
CA GLY A 97 11.90 -12.03 12.26
C GLY A 97 12.87 -12.09 13.44
N GLU A 98 12.56 -11.45 14.58
CA GLU A 98 13.45 -11.39 15.75
C GLU A 98 13.57 -12.72 16.53
N GLY A 99 12.87 -13.79 16.10
CA GLY A 99 13.01 -15.13 16.66
C GLY A 99 14.18 -15.99 16.12
N LYS A 100 14.98 -15.52 15.15
CA LYS A 100 16.04 -16.33 14.50
C LYS A 100 17.48 -15.79 14.57
N MET A 101 17.79 -14.86 15.47
CA MET A 101 19.17 -14.40 15.69
C MET A 101 19.53 -14.32 17.19
N LYS A 102 19.29 -15.40 17.93
CA LYS A 102 20.04 -15.72 19.17
C LYS A 102 20.36 -17.21 19.17
N GLY A 103 21.54 -17.53 18.66
CA GLY A 103 22.08 -18.87 18.53
C GLY A 103 23.50 -18.77 18.00
N GLY A 104 24.36 -18.14 18.78
CA GLY A 104 25.81 -18.12 18.65
C GLY A 104 26.39 -18.53 20.00
#